data_AF-A0A8T6N2F1-F1
#
_entry.id   AF-A0A8T6N2F1-F1
#
_cell.length_a   1.000
_cell.length_b   1.000
_cell.length_c   1.000
_cell.angle_alpha   90.00
_cell.angle_beta   90.00
_cell.angle_gamma   90.00
#
_symmetry.space_group_name_H-M   'P 1'
#
loop_
_entity.id
_entity.type
_entity.pdbx_description
1 polymer ?
#
loop_
_entity_poly.entity_id
_entity_poly.type
_entity_poly.pdbx_seq_one_letter_code
_entity_poly.pdbx_strand_id
1 'polypeptide(L)'
;MAGRFLKEPKIEKNAKSVTVPAGNTAKRPGSPTFGTFRFNTDVGRLEYYNGTQFKQVALDGEKTLTIDTFTGDGTSSTFTLSATPTGTGQILVFIGGVHQESDTHYTLSSDDLTFNEPVPDGETITAILGLGDTPDS
;
A
#
# COMPACT_ATOMS: atom_id res chain seq x y z
N MET A 1 43.74 -16.45 7.49
CA MET A 1 42.91 -16.60 6.27
C MET A 1 41.66 -17.36 6.66
N ALA A 2 40.50 -16.72 6.73
CA ALA A 2 39.23 -17.41 7.01
C ALA A 2 38.67 -17.94 5.68
N GLY A 3 38.57 -19.26 5.54
CA GLY A 3 38.04 -19.91 4.35
C GLY A 3 36.55 -19.58 4.19
N ARG A 4 36.19 -18.97 3.06
CA ARG A 4 34.78 -18.81 2.65
C ARG A 4 34.31 -20.16 2.13
N PHE A 5 33.44 -20.85 2.87
CA PHE A 5 32.85 -22.11 2.42
C PHE A 5 32.01 -21.86 1.15
N LEU A 6 32.46 -22.41 0.02
CA LEU A 6 31.83 -22.26 -1.30
C LEU A 6 30.60 -23.17 -1.50
N LYS A 7 30.33 -24.04 -0.53
CA LYS A 7 29.19 -24.98 -0.54
C LYS A 7 28.53 -24.92 0.83
N GLU A 8 27.21 -24.72 0.86
CA GLU A 8 26.40 -24.48 2.07
C GLU A 8 26.83 -23.22 2.86
N PRO A 9 26.49 -22.00 2.40
CA PRO A 9 26.74 -20.78 3.17
C PRO A 9 25.88 -20.79 4.45
N LYS A 10 26.39 -21.41 5.51
CA LYS A 10 25.77 -21.41 6.83
C LYS A 10 26.01 -20.04 7.47
N ILE A 11 24.95 -19.44 8.02
CA ILE A 11 25.08 -18.28 8.90
C ILE A 11 25.61 -18.80 10.24
N GLU A 12 26.70 -18.20 10.71
CA GLU A 12 27.38 -18.62 11.94
C GLU A 12 26.48 -18.46 13.18
N LYS A 13 26.63 -19.34 14.18
CA LYS A 13 25.81 -19.41 15.40
C LYS A 13 25.72 -18.08 16.19
N ASN A 14 26.68 -17.16 15.98
CA ASN A 14 26.76 -15.87 16.66
C ASN A 14 26.75 -14.67 15.70
N ALA A 15 26.40 -14.87 14.42
CA ALA A 15 26.28 -13.77 13.47
C ALA A 15 25.25 -12.74 13.96
N LYS A 16 25.61 -11.46 13.92
CA LYS A 16 24.73 -10.35 14.33
C LYS A 16 23.97 -9.76 13.15
N SER A 17 24.44 -9.97 11.94
CA SER A 17 23.83 -9.49 10.71
C SER A 17 24.26 -10.34 9.51
N VAL A 18 23.50 -10.19 8.43
CA VAL A 18 23.85 -10.68 7.09
C VAL A 18 23.78 -9.49 6.15
N THR A 19 24.86 -9.27 5.38
CA THR A 19 24.84 -8.29 4.29
C THR A 19 24.38 -8.98 3.02
N VAL A 20 23.32 -8.47 2.41
CA VAL A 20 22.84 -8.90 1.09
C VAL A 20 23.42 -8.00 -0.01
N PRO A 21 23.54 -8.48 -1.26
CA PRO A 21 23.91 -7.62 -2.39
C PRO A 21 22.96 -6.41 -2.48
N ALA A 22 23.50 -5.22 -2.72
CA ALA A 22 22.72 -3.99 -2.83
C ALA A 22 22.96 -3.29 -4.17
N GLY A 23 21.93 -2.64 -4.70
CA GLY A 23 22.06 -1.75 -5.85
C GLY A 23 20.70 -1.28 -6.36
N ASN A 24 20.72 -0.35 -7.30
CA ASN A 24 19.50 0.17 -7.92
C ASN A 24 18.77 -0.91 -8.75
N THR A 25 17.59 -0.55 -9.26
CA THR A 25 16.72 -1.42 -10.06
C THR A 25 17.42 -1.86 -11.35
N ALA A 26 18.21 -0.99 -11.96
CA ALA A 26 18.98 -1.30 -13.17
C ALA A 26 20.10 -2.34 -12.93
N LYS A 27 20.56 -2.50 -11.69
CA LYS A 27 21.56 -3.49 -11.28
C LYS A 27 20.96 -4.84 -10.86
N ARG A 28 19.68 -5.09 -11.16
CA ARG A 28 19.08 -6.42 -11.02
C ARG A 28 19.86 -7.42 -11.89
N PRO A 29 20.20 -8.61 -11.38
CA PRO A 29 20.75 -9.67 -12.21
C PRO A 29 19.84 -9.96 -13.40
N GLY A 30 20.40 -10.09 -14.60
CA GLY A 30 19.62 -10.38 -15.82
C GLY A 30 19.09 -11.82 -15.88
N SER A 31 19.65 -12.74 -15.07
CA SER A 31 19.19 -14.13 -14.96
C SER A 31 19.25 -14.59 -13.49
N PRO A 32 18.38 -14.04 -12.63
CA PRO A 32 18.35 -14.37 -11.22
C PRO A 32 17.80 -15.79 -10.99
N THR A 33 18.30 -16.49 -9.99
CA THR A 33 17.73 -17.76 -9.54
C THR A 33 16.59 -17.51 -8.55
N PHE A 34 15.60 -18.40 -8.53
CA PHE A 34 14.52 -18.38 -7.53
C PHE A 34 15.10 -18.25 -6.12
N GLY A 35 14.51 -17.37 -5.30
CA GLY A 35 14.93 -17.14 -3.92
C GLY A 35 16.14 -16.21 -3.76
N THR A 36 16.63 -15.57 -4.83
CA THR A 36 17.68 -14.54 -4.74
C THR A 36 17.20 -13.37 -3.88
N PHE A 37 17.82 -13.12 -2.73
CA PHE A 37 17.60 -11.91 -1.91
C PHE A 37 18.63 -10.81 -2.24
N ARG A 38 18.16 -9.55 -2.35
CA ARG A 38 19.02 -8.37 -2.53
C ARG A 38 18.34 -7.11 -1.97
N PHE A 39 19.09 -6.05 -1.70
CA PHE A 39 18.55 -4.74 -1.31
C PHE A 39 18.47 -3.80 -2.52
N ASN A 40 17.28 -3.27 -2.83
CA ASN A 40 17.11 -2.31 -3.91
C ASN A 40 17.26 -0.88 -3.37
N THR A 41 18.29 -0.16 -3.84
CA THR A 41 18.57 1.19 -3.33
C THR A 41 17.67 2.28 -3.91
N ASP A 42 16.97 2.03 -5.04
CA ASP A 42 16.00 3.01 -5.55
C ASP A 42 14.72 2.99 -4.70
N VAL A 43 14.35 1.80 -4.22
CA VAL A 43 13.14 1.56 -3.42
C VAL A 43 13.44 1.67 -1.92
N GLY A 44 14.70 1.46 -1.51
CA GLY A 44 15.10 1.43 -0.10
C GLY A 44 14.63 0.18 0.64
N ARG A 45 14.39 -0.94 -0.05
CA ARG A 45 13.81 -2.17 0.53
C ARG A 45 14.56 -3.44 0.14
N LEU A 46 14.44 -4.47 0.99
CA LEU A 46 14.83 -5.83 0.64
C LEU A 46 13.86 -6.37 -0.43
N GLU A 47 14.38 -7.06 -1.43
CA GLU A 47 13.60 -7.74 -2.47
C GLU A 47 14.10 -9.17 -2.67
N TYR A 48 13.21 -10.04 -3.15
CA TYR A 48 13.51 -11.42 -3.51
C TYR A 48 13.00 -11.77 -4.91
N TYR A 49 13.70 -12.62 -5.63
CA TYR A 49 13.24 -13.13 -6.93
C TYR A 49 12.33 -14.34 -6.75
N ASN A 50 11.08 -14.25 -7.20
CA ASN A 50 10.08 -15.32 -7.04
C ASN A 50 10.09 -16.36 -8.17
N GLY A 51 11.11 -16.36 -9.04
CA GLY A 51 11.16 -17.21 -10.23
C GLY A 51 10.65 -16.54 -11.51
N THR A 52 10.02 -15.36 -11.40
CA THR A 52 9.57 -14.58 -12.56
C THR A 52 9.97 -13.10 -12.47
N GLN A 53 9.86 -12.50 -11.28
CA GLN A 53 10.16 -11.09 -11.03
C GLN A 53 10.73 -10.88 -9.63
N PHE A 54 11.37 -9.73 -9.42
CA PHE A 54 11.72 -9.27 -8.08
C PHE A 54 10.47 -8.73 -7.38
N LYS A 55 10.20 -9.26 -6.19
CA LYS A 55 9.16 -8.79 -5.26
C LYS A 55 9.84 -8.17 -4.04
N GLN A 56 9.25 -7.11 -3.51
CA GLN A 56 9.74 -6.50 -2.28
C GLN A 56 9.32 -7.37 -1.08
N VAL A 57 10.17 -7.43 -0.07
CA VAL A 57 9.78 -7.94 1.25
C VAL A 57 9.01 -6.84 1.94
N ALA A 58 7.78 -7.16 2.33
CA ALA A 58 6.95 -6.20 3.03
C ALA A 58 7.54 -5.89 4.41
N LEU A 59 7.40 -4.65 4.87
CA LEU A 59 7.57 -4.33 6.27
C LEU A 59 6.25 -4.68 6.98
N ASP A 60 6.30 -5.44 8.07
CA ASP A 60 5.20 -5.43 9.02
C ASP A 60 5.10 -4.01 9.57
N GLY A 61 4.10 -3.26 9.11
CA GLY A 61 3.90 -1.86 9.42
C GLY A 61 2.46 -1.58 9.83
N GLU A 62 2.30 -0.71 10.83
CA GLU A 62 1.01 -0.12 11.16
C GLU A 62 0.57 0.78 10.00
N LYS A 63 -0.48 0.39 9.27
CA LYS A 63 -1.10 1.27 8.28
C LYS A 63 -2.04 2.21 9.02
N THR A 64 -1.76 3.51 8.94
CA THR A 64 -2.68 4.53 9.42
C THR A 64 -3.91 4.55 8.51
N LEU A 65 -5.09 4.36 9.10
CA LEU A 65 -6.35 4.67 8.44
C LEU A 65 -6.60 6.17 8.56
N THR A 66 -6.95 6.79 7.43
CA THR A 66 -7.37 8.20 7.43
C THR A 66 -8.90 8.23 7.52
N ILE A 67 -9.43 9.13 8.36
CA ILE A 67 -10.87 9.36 8.46
C ILE A 67 -11.11 10.80 8.02
N ASP A 68 -11.81 10.95 6.90
CA ASP A 68 -12.31 12.24 6.46
C ASP A 68 -13.76 12.41 6.90
N THR A 69 -14.09 13.61 7.36
CA THR A 69 -15.44 13.99 7.74
C THR A 69 -15.87 15.24 7.00
N PHE A 70 -17.05 15.19 6.39
CA PHE A 70 -17.69 16.33 5.73
C PHE A 70 -19.10 16.53 6.26
N THR A 71 -19.69 17.68 5.96
CA THR A 71 -21.09 17.99 6.26
C THR A 71 -21.79 18.33 4.95
N GLY A 72 -22.91 17.67 4.68
CA GLY A 72 -23.77 18.00 3.55
C GLY A 72 -24.39 19.38 3.70
N ASP A 73 -24.58 20.07 2.58
CA ASP A 73 -25.22 21.39 2.48
C ASP A 73 -26.58 21.34 1.75
N GLY A 74 -27.05 20.13 1.41
CA GLY A 74 -28.27 19.89 0.64
C GLY A 74 -28.14 20.09 -0.87
N THR A 75 -26.97 20.47 -1.37
CA THR A 75 -26.75 20.82 -2.80
C THR A 75 -25.52 20.17 -3.43
N SER A 76 -24.48 19.90 -2.65
CA SER A 76 -23.23 19.32 -3.08
C SER A 76 -23.29 17.79 -3.08
N SER A 77 -22.84 17.18 -4.18
CA SER A 77 -22.70 15.72 -4.32
C SER A 77 -21.25 15.26 -4.32
N THR A 78 -20.30 16.17 -4.53
CA THR A 78 -18.87 15.83 -4.66
C THR A 78 -18.08 16.43 -3.51
N PHE A 79 -17.24 15.59 -2.90
CA PHE A 79 -16.38 15.93 -1.77
C PHE A 79 -14.97 15.42 -2.05
N THR A 80 -13.97 16.29 -1.92
CA THR A 80 -12.56 15.93 -2.16
C THR A 80 -11.95 15.33 -0.89
N LEU A 81 -11.48 14.09 -1.00
CA LEU A 81 -10.81 13.33 0.05
C LEU A 81 -9.39 13.87 0.31
N SER A 82 -8.89 13.68 1.52
CA SER A 82 -7.53 14.09 1.92
C SER A 82 -6.43 13.18 1.38
N ALA A 83 -6.80 12.00 0.88
CA ALA A 83 -5.91 11.05 0.22
C ALA A 83 -6.63 10.38 -0.96
N THR A 84 -5.87 10.08 -2.03
CA THR A 84 -6.37 9.43 -3.24
C THR A 84 -6.45 7.91 -3.02
N PRO A 85 -7.65 7.31 -2.91
CA PRO A 85 -7.78 5.85 -2.83
C PRO A 85 -7.49 5.24 -4.20
N THR A 86 -6.93 4.02 -4.25
CA THR A 86 -6.68 3.37 -5.55
C THR A 86 -7.94 2.70 -6.14
N GLY A 87 -9.05 2.69 -5.41
CA GLY A 87 -10.37 2.28 -5.91
C GLY A 87 -11.49 2.42 -4.88
N THR A 88 -12.75 2.39 -5.35
CA THR A 88 -13.97 2.53 -4.52
C THR A 88 -14.14 1.43 -3.48
N GLY A 89 -13.66 0.22 -3.76
CA GLY A 89 -13.63 -0.91 -2.82
C GLY A 89 -12.57 -0.80 -1.72
N GLN A 90 -11.79 0.28 -1.66
CA GLN A 90 -10.74 0.51 -0.66
C GLN A 90 -11.10 1.57 0.38
N ILE A 91 -12.35 2.04 0.34
CA ILE A 91 -12.88 3.01 1.30
C ILE A 91 -14.22 2.50 1.85
N LEU A 92 -14.56 2.95 3.06
CA LEU A 92 -15.90 2.80 3.62
C LEU A 92 -16.51 4.18 3.77
N VAL A 93 -17.73 4.35 3.28
CA VAL A 93 -18.43 5.64 3.30
C VAL A 93 -19.73 5.50 4.08
N PHE A 94 -19.98 6.46 4.96
CA PHE A 94 -21.21 6.57 5.75
C PHE A 94 -21.81 7.97 5.58
N ILE A 95 -23.14 8.05 5.50
CA ILE A 95 -23.91 9.30 5.62
C ILE A 95 -24.82 9.15 6.83
N GLY A 96 -24.71 10.03 7.82
CA GLY A 96 -25.52 9.95 9.05
C GLY A 96 -25.33 8.64 9.82
N GLY A 97 -24.19 7.95 9.64
CA GLY A 97 -23.92 6.62 10.18
C GLY A 97 -24.46 5.45 9.35
N VAL A 98 -25.15 5.70 8.24
CA VAL A 98 -25.64 4.66 7.31
C VAL A 98 -24.60 4.37 6.24
N HIS A 99 -24.21 3.11 6.11
CA HIS A 99 -23.25 2.64 5.10
C HIS A 99 -23.77 2.88 3.67
N GLN A 100 -22.89 3.38 2.81
CA GLN A 100 -23.13 3.60 1.39
C GLN A 100 -22.37 2.53 0.58
N GLU A 101 -23.05 1.87 -0.35
CA GLU A 101 -22.44 0.85 -1.22
C GLU A 101 -21.65 1.48 -2.37
N SER A 102 -20.39 1.04 -2.55
CA SER A 102 -19.50 1.47 -3.63
C SER A 102 -20.07 1.19 -5.02
N ASP A 103 -19.84 2.09 -5.97
CA ASP A 103 -20.31 2.05 -7.36
C ASP A 103 -21.85 2.01 -7.53
N THR A 104 -22.58 1.96 -6.42
CA THR A 104 -24.06 1.99 -6.38
C THR A 104 -24.56 3.32 -5.84
N HIS A 105 -24.03 3.80 -4.72
CA HIS A 105 -24.44 5.06 -4.08
C HIS A 105 -23.40 6.18 -4.25
N TYR A 106 -22.15 5.81 -4.51
CA TYR A 106 -21.07 6.75 -4.79
C TYR A 106 -20.08 6.16 -5.80
N THR A 107 -19.32 7.06 -6.42
CA THR A 107 -18.18 6.75 -7.29
C THR A 107 -16.95 7.52 -6.81
N LEU A 108 -15.76 7.09 -7.25
CA LEU A 108 -14.51 7.82 -7.05
C LEU A 108 -13.85 8.12 -8.39
N SER A 109 -13.30 9.33 -8.50
CA SER A 109 -12.35 9.70 -9.54
C SER A 109 -11.22 10.47 -8.90
N SER A 110 -10.00 9.92 -8.90
CA SER A 110 -8.91 10.45 -8.07
C SER A 110 -9.35 10.47 -6.59
N ASP A 111 -9.31 11.64 -5.97
CA ASP A 111 -9.69 11.98 -4.62
C ASP A 111 -11.12 12.53 -4.53
N ASP A 112 -11.84 12.67 -5.65
CA ASP A 112 -13.22 13.13 -5.63
C ASP A 112 -14.18 11.97 -5.35
N LEU A 113 -14.79 11.99 -4.15
CA LEU A 113 -15.92 11.16 -3.76
C LEU A 113 -17.22 11.82 -4.25
N THR A 114 -17.91 11.16 -5.17
CA THR A 114 -19.15 11.68 -5.77
C THR A 114 -20.33 10.77 -5.46
N PHE A 115 -21.33 11.29 -4.75
CA PHE A 115 -22.61 10.64 -4.51
C PHE A 115 -23.56 10.82 -5.70
N ASN A 116 -24.53 9.93 -5.83
CA ASN A 116 -25.53 10.00 -6.91
C ASN A 116 -26.52 11.18 -6.75
N GLU A 117 -26.70 11.65 -5.52
CA GLU A 117 -27.60 12.75 -5.17
C GLU A 117 -26.90 13.69 -4.17
N PRO A 118 -27.32 14.96 -4.06
CA PRO A 118 -26.82 15.87 -3.05
C PRO A 118 -26.99 15.31 -1.64
N VAL A 119 -25.97 15.45 -0.80
CA VAL A 119 -26.06 15.01 0.59
C VAL A 119 -26.93 16.03 1.36
N PRO A 120 -27.98 15.59 2.08
CA PRO A 120 -28.87 16.49 2.81
C PRO A 120 -28.14 17.43 3.77
N ASP A 121 -28.70 18.62 3.97
CA ASP A 121 -28.12 19.64 4.86
C ASP A 121 -27.99 19.11 6.29
N GLY A 122 -26.80 19.26 6.87
CA GLY A 122 -26.48 18.83 8.23
C GLY A 122 -26.13 17.34 8.40
N GLU A 123 -26.28 16.51 7.35
CA GLU A 123 -25.86 15.11 7.42
C GLU A 123 -24.32 15.00 7.40
N THR A 124 -23.78 14.16 8.27
CA THR A 124 -22.33 13.94 8.34
C THR A 124 -21.91 12.83 7.40
N ILE A 125 -20.96 13.12 6.53
CA ILE A 125 -20.28 12.14 5.69
C ILE A 125 -19.02 11.70 6.42
N THR A 126 -18.81 10.40 6.57
CA THR A 126 -17.56 9.83 7.10
C THR A 126 -16.98 8.89 6.06
N ALA A 127 -15.76 9.17 5.61
CA ALA A 127 -15.01 8.31 4.69
C ALA A 127 -13.77 7.75 5.40
N ILE A 128 -13.70 6.42 5.53
CA ILE A 128 -12.55 5.71 6.08
C ILE A 128 -11.71 5.24 4.91
N LEU A 129 -10.46 5.70 4.83
CA LEU A 129 -9.54 5.48 3.73
C LEU A 129 -8.41 4.51 4.14
N GLY A 130 -7.79 3.87 3.13
CA GLY A 130 -6.58 3.07 3.31
C GLY A 130 -6.82 1.57 3.52
N LEU A 131 -7.99 1.03 3.10
CA LEU A 131 -8.35 -0.38 3.32
C LEU A 131 -7.78 -1.37 2.29
N GLY A 132 -7.25 -0.88 1.16
CA GLY A 132 -6.75 -1.73 0.07
C GLY A 132 -5.25 -1.62 -0.21
N ASP A 133 -4.54 -0.77 0.54
CA ASP A 133 -3.09 -0.73 0.46
C ASP A 133 -2.53 -1.82 1.35
N THR A 134 -1.76 -2.74 0.78
CA THR A 134 -0.70 -3.36 1.59
C THR A 134 0.18 -2.22 2.12
N PRO A 135 0.75 -2.30 3.34
CA PRO A 135 1.54 -1.21 3.95
C PRO A 135 2.69 -0.63 3.10
N ASP A 136 2.94 -1.16 1.90
CA ASP A 136 4.09 -0.94 1.05
C ASP A 136 3.74 -0.71 -0.44
N SER A 137 2.66 0.03 -0.77
CA SER A 137 2.55 0.64 -2.10
C SER A 137 3.48 1.85 -2.25
#